data_AF-A0A535NCG2-F1
#
_entry.id   AF-A0A535NCG2-F1
#
_cell.length_a   1.000
_cell.length_b   1.000
_cell.length_c   1.000
_cell.angle_alpha   90.00
_cell.angle_beta   90.00
_cell.angle_gamma   90.00
#
_symmetry.space_group_name_H-M   'P 1'
#
loop_
_entity.id
_entity.type
_entity.pdbx_description
1 polymer ?
#
loop_
_entity_poly.entity_id
_entity_poly.type
_entity_poly.pdbx_seq_one_letter_code
_entity_poly.pdbx_strand_id
1 'polypeptide(L)'
;MYVVLKALHLISMFAAVTLLIGDGLFILIAIWRRDVRALAALHRLAPGFGLTGAGAASLLTGIVLGLVLAAVGHLNFLAGWLIAAYVMVAAILLVNVSPFVQRLRPLAREAVATEAGKSSVEEVIRGMSDLRGGLFVAMSINVVLFVAIIADMVVKPF
;
A
#
# COMPACT_ATOMS: atom_id res chain seq x y z
N MET A 1 -3.42 10.01 -28.38
CA MET A 1 -4.19 9.99 -27.12
C MET A 1 -4.08 8.65 -26.40
N TYR A 2 -4.38 7.52 -27.07
CA TYR A 2 -4.31 6.18 -26.46
C TYR A 2 -2.94 5.83 -25.81
N VAL A 3 -1.83 6.11 -26.50
CA VAL A 3 -0.47 5.85 -25.99
C VAL A 3 -0.16 6.64 -24.72
N VAL A 4 -0.60 7.90 -24.64
CA VAL A 4 -0.38 8.77 -23.47
C VAL A 4 -1.16 8.24 -22.27
N LEU A 5 -2.43 7.84 -22.45
CA LEU A 5 -3.23 7.24 -21.39
C LEU A 5 -2.62 5.93 -20.87
N LYS A 6 -2.11 5.08 -21.78
CA LYS A 6 -1.42 3.84 -21.42
C LYS A 6 -0.16 4.12 -20.60
N ALA A 7 0.63 5.12 -20.99
CA ALA A 7 1.84 5.53 -20.26
C ALA A 7 1.50 6.09 -18.87
N LEU A 8 0.51 6.98 -18.78
CA LEU A 8 0.05 7.55 -17.49
C LEU A 8 -0.51 6.47 -16.56
N HIS A 9 -1.28 5.53 -17.09
CA HIS A 9 -1.77 4.37 -16.35
C HIS A 9 -0.60 3.55 -15.79
N LEU A 10 0.38 3.23 -16.61
CA LEU A 10 1.54 2.46 -16.19
C LEU A 10 2.34 3.19 -15.09
N ILE A 11 2.67 4.46 -15.31
CA ILE A 11 3.43 5.28 -14.36
C ILE A 11 2.71 5.37 -13.02
N SER A 12 1.40 5.63 -13.03
CA SER A 12 0.61 5.72 -11.80
C SER A 12 0.54 4.39 -11.04
N MET A 13 0.42 3.26 -11.74
CA MET A 13 0.45 1.93 -11.10
C MET A 13 1.82 1.60 -10.51
N PHE A 14 2.92 1.90 -11.21
CA PHE A 14 4.26 1.70 -10.67
C PHE A 14 4.55 2.63 -9.48
N ALA A 15 4.12 3.89 -9.55
CA ALA A 15 4.21 4.81 -8.43
C ALA A 15 3.42 4.29 -7.22
N ALA A 16 2.21 3.79 -7.43
CA ALA A 16 1.40 3.19 -6.37
C ALA A 16 2.12 2.02 -5.69
N VAL A 17 2.62 1.06 -6.47
CA VAL A 17 3.37 -0.10 -5.95
C VAL A 17 4.59 0.37 -5.16
N THR A 18 5.37 1.28 -5.72
CA THR A 18 6.62 1.75 -5.12
C THR A 18 6.37 2.43 -3.78
N LEU A 19 5.37 3.31 -3.72
CA LEU A 19 5.03 4.06 -2.52
C LEU A 19 4.40 3.16 -1.46
N LEU A 20 3.44 2.30 -1.83
CA LEU A 20 2.71 1.45 -0.88
C LEU A 20 3.58 0.30 -0.35
N ILE A 21 4.34 -0.38 -1.22
CA ILE A 21 5.25 -1.46 -0.79
C ILE A 21 6.47 -0.88 -0.08
N GLY A 22 7.04 0.21 -0.59
CA GLY A 22 8.20 0.85 0.03
C GLY A 22 7.91 1.27 1.47
N ASP A 23 6.82 2.02 1.66
CA ASP A 23 6.38 2.46 2.99
C ASP A 23 6.10 1.26 3.92
N GLY A 24 5.34 0.27 3.43
CA GLY A 24 5.06 -0.97 4.17
C GLY A 24 6.32 -1.74 4.61
N LEU A 25 7.34 -1.81 3.76
CA LEU A 25 8.61 -2.48 4.09
C LEU A 25 9.36 -1.75 5.19
N PHE A 26 9.48 -0.42 5.12
CA PHE A 26 10.19 0.36 6.14
C PHE A 26 9.53 0.21 7.52
N ILE A 27 8.19 0.26 7.57
CA ILE A 27 7.43 0.07 8.81
C ILE A 27 7.64 -1.35 9.34
N LEU A 28 7.51 -2.36 8.48
CA LEU A 28 7.68 -3.76 8.87
C LEU A 28 9.09 -4.01 9.42
N ILE A 29 10.13 -3.46 8.78
CA ILE A 29 11.52 -3.56 9.24
C ILE A 29 11.69 -2.87 10.60
N ALA A 30 11.14 -1.67 10.80
CA ALA A 30 11.20 -0.96 12.08
C ALA A 30 10.54 -1.77 13.20
N ILE A 31 9.35 -2.33 12.94
CA ILE A 31 8.63 -3.20 13.89
C ILE A 31 9.39 -4.48 14.17
N TRP A 32 9.97 -5.11 13.14
CA TRP A 32 10.73 -6.35 13.28
C TRP A 32 11.99 -6.16 14.11
N ARG A 33 12.68 -5.02 13.94
CA ARG A 33 13.85 -4.62 14.72
C ARG A 33 13.50 -4.01 16.09
N ARG A 34 12.21 -3.83 16.40
CA ARG A 34 11.71 -3.13 17.60
C ARG A 34 12.30 -1.72 17.75
N ASP A 35 12.51 -1.04 16.62
CA ASP A 35 13.14 0.27 16.58
C ASP A 35 12.09 1.38 16.68
N VAL A 36 11.86 1.85 17.91
CA VAL A 36 10.92 2.94 18.22
C VAL A 36 11.32 4.25 17.57
N ARG A 37 12.64 4.53 17.48
CA ARG A 37 13.14 5.76 16.86
C ARG A 37 12.91 5.75 15.36
N ALA A 38 13.18 4.62 14.70
CA ALA A 38 12.89 4.47 13.27
C ALA A 38 11.39 4.62 12.97
N LEU A 39 10.52 4.00 13.79
CA LEU A 39 9.07 4.15 13.61
C LEU A 39 8.61 5.61 13.81
N ALA A 40 9.15 6.30 14.82
CA ALA A 40 8.87 7.71 15.06
C ALA A 40 9.39 8.61 13.93
N ALA A 41 10.60 8.34 13.41
CA ALA A 41 11.18 9.06 12.28
C ALA A 41 10.35 8.88 11.00
N LEU A 42 9.93 7.65 10.69
CA LEU A 42 9.03 7.37 9.57
C LEU A 42 7.72 8.15 9.70
N HIS A 43 7.14 8.20 10.90
CA HIS A 43 5.93 9.00 11.15
C HIS A 43 6.15 10.50 10.98
N ARG A 44 7.32 11.03 11.34
CA ARG A 44 7.65 12.46 11.19
C ARG A 44 7.93 12.85 9.74
N LEU A 45 8.59 11.98 8.98
CA LEU A 45 8.89 12.20 7.56
C LEU A 45 7.62 12.20 6.70
N ALA A 46 6.64 11.38 7.09
CA ALA A 46 5.35 11.30 6.43
C ALA A 46 4.22 11.41 7.47
N PRO A 47 3.97 12.62 8.03
CA PRO A 47 2.96 12.81 9.05
C PRO A 47 1.60 12.33 8.52
N GLY A 48 0.99 11.42 9.26
CA GLY A 48 -0.28 10.81 8.86
C GLY A 48 -0.20 9.80 7.71
N PHE A 49 0.98 9.22 7.44
CA PHE A 49 1.23 8.30 6.31
C PHE A 49 1.11 8.98 4.94
N GLY A 50 1.76 10.13 4.75
CA GLY A 50 1.78 10.85 3.48
C GLY A 50 2.22 10.00 2.27
N LEU A 51 3.17 9.07 2.46
CA LEU A 51 3.60 8.11 1.43
C LEU A 51 2.49 7.10 1.10
N THR A 52 1.83 6.52 2.11
CA THR A 52 0.66 5.65 1.87
C THR A 52 -0.44 6.44 1.14
N GLY A 53 -0.69 7.69 1.54
CA GLY A 53 -1.70 8.56 0.93
C GLY A 53 -1.40 8.85 -0.54
N ALA A 54 -0.16 9.24 -0.85
CA ALA A 54 0.30 9.44 -2.23
C ALA A 54 0.21 8.14 -3.04
N GLY A 55 0.62 7.01 -2.47
CA GLY A 55 0.51 5.70 -3.10
C GLY A 55 -0.93 5.30 -3.39
N ALA A 56 -1.86 5.56 -2.46
CA ALA A 56 -3.28 5.32 -2.65
C ALA A 56 -3.88 6.23 -3.73
N ALA A 57 -3.49 7.51 -3.76
CA ALA A 57 -3.90 8.44 -4.81
C ALA A 57 -3.37 8.01 -6.19
N SER A 58 -2.12 7.56 -6.27
CA SER A 58 -1.55 6.97 -7.49
C SER A 58 -2.30 5.71 -7.91
N LEU A 59 -2.68 4.84 -6.98
CA LEU A 59 -3.45 3.63 -7.26
C LEU A 59 -4.82 3.97 -7.87
N LEU A 60 -5.55 4.89 -7.23
CA LEU A 60 -6.86 5.35 -7.70
C LEU A 60 -6.76 6.01 -9.08
N THR A 61 -5.74 6.84 -9.28
CA THR A 61 -5.46 7.46 -10.59
C THR A 61 -5.20 6.39 -11.64
N GLY A 62 -4.38 5.38 -11.33
CA GLY A 62 -4.12 4.25 -12.22
C GLY A 62 -5.38 3.47 -12.57
N ILE A 63 -6.24 3.18 -11.59
CA ILE A 63 -7.52 2.50 -11.82
C ILE A 63 -8.41 3.31 -12.78
N VAL A 64 -8.59 4.61 -12.52
CA VAL A 64 -9.41 5.49 -13.38
C VAL A 64 -8.85 5.53 -14.80
N LEU A 65 -7.53 5.70 -14.96
CA LEU A 65 -6.89 5.69 -16.27
C LEU A 65 -7.03 4.34 -16.99
N GLY A 66 -7.00 3.23 -16.26
CA GLY A 66 -7.22 1.89 -16.80
C GLY A 66 -8.64 1.70 -17.34
N LEU A 67 -9.65 2.20 -16.62
CA LEU A 67 -11.04 2.19 -17.06
C LEU A 67 -11.26 3.06 -18.29
N VAL A 68 -10.67 4.27 -18.31
CA VAL A 68 -10.72 5.15 -19.49
C VAL A 68 -10.03 4.50 -20.69
N LEU A 69 -8.88 3.82 -20.48
CA LEU A 69 -8.18 3.11 -21.55
C LEU A 69 -9.03 1.97 -22.12
N ALA A 70 -9.73 1.22 -21.26
CA ALA A 70 -10.66 0.18 -21.70
C ALA A 70 -11.83 0.76 -22.51
N ALA A 71 -12.39 1.89 -22.08
CA ALA A 71 -13.45 2.58 -22.82
C ALA A 71 -12.98 3.05 -24.21
N VAL A 72 -11.81 3.69 -24.28
CA VAL A 72 -11.23 4.20 -25.54
C VAL A 72 -10.80 3.06 -26.47
N GLY A 73 -10.34 1.94 -25.91
CA GLY A 73 -9.99 0.74 -26.67
C GLY A 73 -11.18 -0.13 -27.06
N HIS A 74 -12.42 0.27 -26.74
CA HIS A 74 -13.64 -0.51 -26.95
C HIS A 74 -13.56 -1.94 -26.37
N LEU A 75 -12.86 -2.09 -25.25
CA LEU A 75 -12.67 -3.39 -24.60
C LEU A 75 -13.93 -3.78 -23.82
N ASN A 76 -14.20 -5.08 -23.76
CA ASN A 76 -15.28 -5.60 -22.92
C ASN A 76 -14.91 -5.45 -21.44
N PHE A 77 -15.69 -4.66 -20.69
CA PHE A 77 -15.49 -4.48 -19.25
C PHE A 77 -15.69 -5.75 -18.42
N LEU A 78 -16.30 -6.78 -19.00
CA LEU A 78 -16.50 -8.10 -18.40
C LEU A 78 -15.49 -9.13 -18.90
N ALA A 79 -14.43 -8.71 -19.58
CA ALA A 79 -13.34 -9.60 -19.93
C ALA A 79 -12.71 -10.20 -18.65
N GLY A 80 -12.38 -11.49 -18.68
CA GLY A 80 -11.91 -12.22 -17.50
C GLY A 80 -10.70 -11.59 -16.81
N TRP A 81 -9.74 -11.04 -17.58
CA TRP A 81 -8.58 -10.33 -17.06
C TRP A 81 -8.96 -9.03 -16.32
N LEU A 82 -9.95 -8.29 -16.82
CA LEU A 82 -10.40 -7.07 -16.18
C LEU A 82 -11.19 -7.35 -14.90
N ILE A 83 -12.00 -8.41 -14.90
CA ILE A 83 -12.66 -8.92 -13.67
C ILE A 83 -11.60 -9.33 -12.64
N ALA A 84 -10.56 -10.06 -13.05
CA ALA A 84 -9.48 -10.45 -12.16
C ALA A 84 -8.80 -9.21 -11.55
N ALA A 85 -8.51 -8.19 -12.36
CA ALA A 85 -7.95 -6.92 -11.87
C ALA A 85 -8.87 -6.23 -10.84
N TYR A 86 -10.19 -6.22 -11.06
CA TYR A 86 -11.15 -5.66 -10.10
C TYR A 86 -11.13 -6.39 -8.76
N VAL A 87 -11.11 -7.72 -8.79
CA VAL A 87 -11.03 -8.55 -7.59
C VAL A 87 -9.72 -8.30 -6.84
N MET A 88 -8.59 -8.21 -7.54
CA MET A 88 -7.29 -7.94 -6.93
C MET A 88 -7.26 -6.54 -6.29
N VAL A 89 -7.79 -5.52 -6.96
CA VAL A 89 -7.89 -4.16 -6.41
C VAL A 89 -8.77 -4.16 -5.15
N ALA A 90 -9.93 -4.82 -5.20
CA ALA A 90 -10.80 -4.94 -4.03
C ALA A 90 -10.09 -5.63 -2.86
N ALA A 91 -9.33 -6.70 -3.13
CA ALA A 91 -8.54 -7.40 -2.11
C ALA A 91 -7.47 -6.48 -1.49
N ILE A 92 -6.76 -5.66 -2.29
CA ILE A 92 -5.79 -4.69 -1.77
C ILE A 92 -6.49 -3.71 -0.81
N LEU A 93 -7.65 -3.16 -1.20
CA LEU A 93 -8.38 -2.23 -0.34
C LEU A 93 -8.80 -2.89 0.98
N LEU A 94 -9.31 -4.13 0.93
CA LEU A 94 -9.70 -4.88 2.13
C LEU A 94 -8.52 -5.15 3.07
N VAL A 95 -7.36 -5.54 2.53
CA VAL A 95 -6.15 -5.76 3.33
C VAL A 95 -5.69 -4.48 4.03
N ASN A 96 -5.73 -3.34 3.33
CA ASN A 96 -5.29 -2.05 3.87
C ASN A 96 -6.29 -1.43 4.87
N VAL A 97 -7.57 -1.80 4.79
CA VAL A 97 -8.60 -1.42 5.78
C VAL A 97 -8.63 -2.40 6.97
N SER A 98 -7.84 -3.48 6.96
CA SER A 98 -7.82 -4.45 8.04
C SER A 98 -7.43 -3.84 9.41
N PRO A 99 -7.93 -4.40 10.53
CA PRO A 99 -7.61 -3.90 11.87
C PRO A 99 -6.11 -3.86 12.17
N PHE A 100 -5.32 -4.77 11.60
CA PHE A 100 -3.87 -4.83 11.79
C PHE A 100 -3.17 -3.60 11.21
N VAL A 101 -3.54 -3.19 9.99
CA VAL A 101 -2.98 -2.02 9.32
C VAL A 101 -3.48 -0.74 9.98
N GLN A 102 -4.75 -0.67 10.38
CA GLN A 102 -5.30 0.51 11.05
C GLN A 102 -4.64 0.78 12.42
N ARG A 103 -4.26 -0.27 13.16
CA ARG A 103 -3.55 -0.15 14.44
C ARG A 103 -2.13 0.41 14.33
N LEU A 104 -1.55 0.50 13.14
CA LEU A 104 -0.22 1.13 12.96
C LEU A 104 -0.24 2.63 13.25
N ARG A 105 -1.36 3.32 12.95
CA ARG A 105 -1.51 4.75 13.18
C ARG A 105 -1.36 5.15 14.65
N PRO A 106 -2.12 4.56 15.60
CA PRO A 106 -1.94 4.88 17.01
C PRO A 106 -0.54 4.48 17.50
N LEU A 107 -0.02 3.31 17.10
CA LEU A 107 1.31 2.85 17.52
C LEU A 107 2.43 3.81 17.06
N ALA A 108 2.35 4.32 15.83
CA ALA A 108 3.33 5.28 15.32
C ALA A 108 3.27 6.62 16.07
N ARG A 109 2.07 7.06 16.49
CA ARG A 109 1.91 8.27 17.32
C ARG A 109 2.48 8.05 18.72
N GLU A 110 2.25 6.89 19.31
CA GLU A 110 2.82 6.51 20.60
C GLU A 110 4.35 6.46 20.52
N ALA A 111 4.93 5.90 19.45
CA ALA A 111 6.38 5.92 19.23
C ALA A 111 6.97 7.35 19.23
N VAL A 112 6.28 8.31 18.59
CA VAL A 112 6.68 9.73 18.62
C VAL A 112 6.55 10.32 20.03
N ALA A 113 5.49 9.97 20.77
CA ALA A 113 5.29 10.43 22.15
C ALA A 113 6.36 9.88 23.11
N THR A 114 6.75 8.61 22.93
CA THR A 114 7.84 7.97 23.67
C THR A 114 9.17 8.69 23.43
N GLU A 115 9.50 9.05 22.19
CA GLU A 115 10.70 9.85 21.92
C GLU A 115 10.67 11.23 22.59
N ALA A 116 9.48 11.81 22.78
CA ALA A 116 9.30 13.06 23.50
C ALA A 116 9.28 12.88 25.03
N GLY A 117 9.55 11.67 25.55
CA GLY A 117 9.54 11.36 26.98
C GLY A 117 8.14 11.30 27.60
N LYS A 118 7.08 11.17 26.80
CA LYS A 118 5.68 11.23 27.26
C LYS A 118 5.01 9.87 27.45
N SER A 119 5.67 8.78 27.04
CA SER A 119 5.11 7.42 27.05
C SER A 119 6.22 6.38 27.28
N SER A 120 5.86 5.19 27.74
CA SER A 120 6.82 4.09 27.97
C SER A 120 7.32 3.50 26.66
N VAL A 121 8.60 3.14 26.60
CA VAL A 121 9.21 2.43 25.48
C VAL A 121 8.70 0.99 25.42
N GLU A 122 8.52 0.37 26.58
CA GLU A 122 8.07 -1.01 26.74
C GLU A 122 6.65 -1.22 26.17
N GLU A 123 5.75 -0.25 26.38
CA GLU A 123 4.38 -0.29 25.82
C GLU A 123 4.40 -0.31 24.29
N VAL A 124 5.21 0.55 23.66
CA VAL A 124 5.36 0.60 22.20
C VAL A 124 5.97 -0.69 21.67
N ILE A 125 7.01 -1.23 22.32
CA ILE A 125 7.64 -2.49 21.91
C ILE A 125 6.66 -3.67 22.02
N ARG A 126 5.79 -3.66 23.04
CA ARG A 126 4.73 -4.65 23.18
C ARG A 126 3.72 -4.53 22.03
N GLY A 127 3.24 -3.33 21.74
CA GLY A 127 2.34 -3.08 20.60
C GLY A 127 2.95 -3.49 19.25
N MET A 128 4.25 -3.24 19.04
CA MET A 128 4.99 -3.73 17.88
C MET A 128 4.98 -5.26 17.77
N SER A 129 5.20 -5.95 18.90
CA SER A 129 5.22 -7.41 18.93
C SER A 129 3.85 -8.00 18.60
N ASP A 130 2.77 -7.39 19.10
CA ASP A 130 1.39 -7.80 18.85
C ASP A 130 0.98 -7.62 17.37
N LEU A 131 1.48 -6.58 16.70
CA LEU A 131 1.17 -6.31 15.29
C LEU A 131 2.07 -7.04 14.30
N ARG A 132 3.25 -7.51 14.70
CA ARG A 132 4.27 -8.08 13.80
C ARG A 132 3.75 -9.19 12.91
N GLY A 133 3.01 -10.15 13.47
CA GLY A 133 2.48 -11.29 12.72
C GLY A 133 1.43 -10.86 11.69
N GLY A 134 0.44 -10.07 12.12
CA GLY A 134 -0.62 -9.57 11.24
C GLY A 134 -0.10 -8.66 10.14
N LEU A 135 0.88 -7.80 10.45
CA LEU A 135 1.50 -6.92 9.47
C LEU A 135 2.31 -7.72 8.44
N PHE A 136 3.06 -8.74 8.86
CA PHE A 136 3.80 -9.60 7.95
C PHE A 136 2.85 -10.28 6.96
N VAL A 137 1.75 -10.86 7.43
CA VAL A 137 0.73 -11.49 6.58
C VAL A 137 0.10 -10.48 5.61
N ALA A 138 -0.34 -9.33 6.11
CA ALA A 138 -0.91 -8.27 5.27
C ALA A 138 0.07 -7.81 4.18
N MET A 139 1.35 -7.68 4.55
CA MET A 139 2.41 -7.28 3.61
C MET A 139 2.66 -8.36 2.55
N SER A 140 2.75 -9.62 2.95
CA SER A 140 2.89 -10.74 2.01
C SER A 140 1.73 -10.81 1.02
N ILE A 141 0.49 -10.65 1.50
CA ILE A 141 -0.69 -10.61 0.64
C ILE A 141 -0.62 -9.43 -0.33
N ASN A 142 -0.31 -8.22 0.15
CA ASN A 142 -0.18 -7.04 -0.71
C ASN A 142 0.90 -7.24 -1.79
N VAL A 143 2.07 -7.78 -1.44
CA VAL A 143 3.14 -8.07 -2.42
C VAL A 143 2.64 -9.05 -3.49
N VAL A 144 1.99 -10.15 -3.09
CA VAL A 144 1.44 -11.12 -4.04
C VAL A 144 0.38 -10.49 -4.93
N LEU A 145 -0.53 -9.68 -4.38
CA LEU A 145 -1.57 -9.00 -5.15
C LEU A 145 -0.99 -8.00 -6.15
N PHE A 146 0.00 -7.20 -5.75
CA PHE A 146 0.65 -6.26 -6.67
C PHE A 146 1.42 -6.97 -7.77
N VAL A 147 2.13 -8.07 -7.45
CA VAL A 147 2.80 -8.91 -8.46
C VAL A 147 1.77 -9.51 -9.43
N ALA A 148 0.63 -10.00 -8.92
CA ALA A 148 -0.44 -10.54 -9.76
C ALA A 148 -1.06 -9.47 -10.67
N ILE A 149 -1.27 -8.24 -10.17
CA ILE A 149 -1.75 -7.11 -10.97
C ILE A 149 -0.74 -6.76 -12.07
N ILE A 150 0.55 -6.70 -11.75
CA ILE A 150 1.59 -6.42 -12.74
C ILE A 150 1.62 -7.52 -13.80
N ALA A 151 1.52 -8.79 -13.40
CA ALA A 151 1.46 -9.92 -14.32
C ALA A 151 0.22 -9.83 -15.24
N ASP A 152 -0.96 -9.54 -14.68
CA ASP A 152 -2.19 -9.32 -15.44
C ASP A 152 -2.04 -8.18 -16.46
N MET A 153 -1.42 -7.07 -16.06
CA MET A 153 -1.17 -5.92 -16.93
C MET A 153 -0.21 -6.22 -18.09
N VAL A 154 0.74 -7.13 -17.90
CA VAL A 154 1.73 -7.52 -18.92
C VAL A 154 1.17 -8.58 -19.86
N VAL A 155 0.39 -9.53 -19.34
CA VAL A 155 -0.10 -10.70 -20.09
C VAL A 155 -1.40 -10.42 -20.84
N LYS A 156 -2.19 -9.41 -20.43
CA LYS A 156 -3.46 -9.11 -21.09
C LYS A 156 -3.31 -8.92 -22.61
N PRO A 157 -4.22 -9.49 -23.41
CA PRO A 157 -4.22 -9.28 -24.85
C PRO A 157 -4.57 -7.82 -25.11
N PHE A 158 -3.62 -7.06 -25.67
CA PHE A 158 -3.83 -5.65 -26.04
C PHE A 158 -4.78 -5.51 -27.21
#